data_AF-A0A2Z4W937-F1
#
_entry.id   AF-A0A2Z4W937-F1
#
_cell.length_a   1.000
_cell.length_b   1.000
_cell.length_c   1.000
_cell.angle_alpha   90.00
_cell.angle_beta   90.00
_cell.angle_gamma   90.00
#
_symmetry.space_group_name_H-M   'P 1'
#
loop_
_entity.id
_entity.type
_entity.pdbx_description
1 polymer ?
#
loop_
_entity_poly.entity_id
_entity_poly.type
_entity_poly.pdbx_seq_one_letter_code
_entity_poly.pdbx_strand_id
1 'polypeptide(L)'
;MIIFLLTIGIILIIYSVLGIKKEEKGFNNFLEGSFENAKDEKLEIGILRKEIAETLTEIQKDLVSMEDEIAELKVFKESLKNVKQSNSSLNINFDCKKDDNIKSNENRKLEIKKLLEEGHSVEEISANFNIGKGEVLLIRDLYQK
;
A
#
# COMPACT_ATOMS: atom_id res chain seq x y z
N MET A 1 10.99 -42.44 -73.50
CA MET A 1 9.80 -42.24 -72.65
C MET A 1 10.08 -42.54 -71.18
N ILE A 2 10.67 -43.69 -70.82
CA ILE A 2 11.00 -44.04 -69.42
C ILE A 2 11.97 -43.07 -68.73
N ILE A 3 12.98 -42.58 -69.46
CA ILE A 3 14.01 -41.66 -68.95
C ILE A 3 13.41 -40.31 -68.53
N PHE A 4 12.38 -39.85 -69.24
CA PHE A 4 11.72 -38.57 -68.96
C PHE A 4 10.89 -38.63 -67.67
N LEU A 5 10.25 -39.77 -67.40
CA LEU A 5 9.55 -40.02 -66.14
C LEU A 5 10.53 -40.10 -64.97
N LEU A 6 11.70 -40.73 -65.17
CA LEU A 6 12.73 -40.83 -64.13
C LEU A 6 13.27 -39.45 -63.73
N THR A 7 13.53 -38.58 -64.71
CA THR A 7 14.05 -37.23 -64.46
C THR A 7 13.06 -36.35 -63.71
N ILE A 8 11.75 -36.43 -64.04
CA ILE A 8 10.73 -35.65 -63.35
C ILE A 8 10.59 -36.11 -61.89
N GLY A 9 10.67 -37.41 -61.63
CA GLY A 9 10.61 -37.97 -60.27
C GLY A 9 11.78 -37.52 -59.40
N ILE A 10 13.00 -37.54 -59.96
CA ILE A 10 14.20 -37.05 -59.26
C ILE A 10 14.09 -35.56 -58.95
N ILE A 11 13.60 -34.76 -59.90
CA ILE A 11 13.37 -33.32 -59.70
C ILE A 11 12.37 -33.06 -58.57
N LEU A 12 11.26 -33.79 -58.52
CA LEU A 12 10.28 -33.66 -57.43
C LEU A 12 10.86 -34.04 -56.06
N ILE A 13 11.66 -35.10 -55.99
CA ILE A 13 12.33 -35.52 -54.75
C ILE A 13 13.26 -34.41 -54.25
N ILE A 14 14.07 -33.82 -55.15
CA ILE A 14 14.98 -32.73 -54.80
C ILE A 14 14.21 -31.49 -54.32
N TYR A 15 13.17 -31.08 -55.04
CA TYR A 15 12.35 -29.93 -54.65
C TYR A 15 11.66 -30.13 -53.30
N SER A 16 11.15 -31.34 -53.04
CA SER A 16 10.50 -31.67 -51.77
C SER A 16 11.47 -31.61 -50.59
N VAL A 17 12.65 -32.22 -50.72
CA VAL A 17 13.70 -32.17 -49.69
C VAL A 17 14.18 -30.74 -49.43
N LEU A 18 14.31 -29.94 -50.50
CA LEU A 18 14.71 -28.54 -50.37
C LEU A 18 13.64 -27.67 -49.70
N GLY A 19 12.35 -27.95 -49.96
CA GLY A 19 11.21 -27.32 -49.31
C GLY A 19 11.19 -27.59 -47.81
N ILE A 20 11.26 -28.87 -47.42
CA ILE A 20 11.25 -29.30 -46.01
C ILE A 20 12.41 -28.67 -45.24
N LYS A 21 13.62 -28.68 -45.81
CA LYS A 21 14.81 -28.12 -45.15
C LYS A 21 14.75 -26.59 -44.99
N LYS A 22 14.02 -25.89 -45.87
CA LYS A 22 13.78 -24.45 -45.77
C LYS A 22 12.79 -24.12 -44.66
N GLU A 23 11.75 -24.94 -44.51
CA GLU A 23 10.73 -24.80 -43.47
C GLU A 23 11.25 -25.14 -42.08
N GLU A 24 12.05 -26.20 -41.92
CA GLU A 24 12.68 -26.56 -40.63
C GLU A 24 13.51 -25.43 -40.04
N LYS A 25 14.28 -24.72 -40.86
CA LYS A 25 15.09 -23.58 -40.39
C LYS A 25 14.22 -22.41 -39.93
N GLY A 26 13.14 -22.12 -40.64
CA GLY A 26 12.22 -21.04 -40.27
C GLY A 26 11.44 -21.38 -38.99
N PHE A 27 10.97 -22.62 -38.87
CA PHE A 27 10.23 -23.10 -37.73
C PHE A 27 11.09 -23.20 -36.46
N ASN A 28 12.31 -23.75 -36.55
CA ASN A 28 13.22 -23.85 -35.42
C ASN A 28 13.61 -22.46 -34.88
N ASN A 29 13.89 -21.50 -35.77
CA ASN A 29 14.20 -20.13 -35.33
C ASN A 29 13.01 -19.46 -34.63
N PHE A 30 11.79 -19.67 -35.10
CA PHE A 30 10.58 -19.14 -34.46
C PHE A 30 10.31 -19.81 -33.11
N LEU A 31 10.53 -21.13 -33.01
CA LEU A 31 10.40 -21.87 -31.77
C LEU A 31 11.43 -21.40 -30.74
N GLU A 32 12.71 -21.31 -31.10
CA GLU A 32 13.78 -20.83 -30.23
C GLU A 32 13.46 -19.44 -29.68
N GLY A 33 13.06 -18.50 -30.55
CA GLY A 33 12.63 -17.17 -30.14
C GLY A 33 11.41 -17.19 -29.22
N SER A 34 10.43 -18.07 -29.47
CA SER A 34 9.25 -18.21 -28.58
C SER A 34 9.62 -18.80 -27.22
N PHE A 35 10.55 -19.76 -27.17
CA PHE A 35 11.05 -20.34 -25.92
C PHE A 35 11.83 -19.33 -25.09
N GLU A 36 12.66 -18.51 -25.72
CA GLU A 36 13.42 -17.45 -25.06
C GLU A 36 12.49 -16.38 -24.47
N ASN A 37 11.54 -15.87 -25.27
CA ASN A 37 10.53 -14.92 -24.78
C ASN A 37 9.72 -15.50 -23.60
N ALA A 38 9.22 -16.74 -23.72
CA ALA A 38 8.46 -17.37 -22.64
C ALA A 38 9.30 -17.63 -21.37
N LYS A 39 10.62 -17.79 -21.51
CA LYS A 39 11.54 -17.92 -20.38
C LYS A 39 11.73 -16.57 -19.68
N ASP A 40 11.88 -15.49 -20.45
CA ASP A 40 12.00 -14.13 -19.92
C ASP A 40 10.73 -13.69 -19.20
N GLU A 41 9.56 -13.91 -19.79
CA GLU A 41 8.26 -13.66 -19.13
C GLU A 41 8.12 -14.43 -17.81
N LYS A 42 8.54 -15.71 -17.78
CA LYS A 42 8.54 -16.51 -16.55
C LYS A 42 9.50 -15.98 -15.49
N LEU A 43 10.65 -15.45 -15.91
CA LEU A 43 11.62 -14.82 -15.01
C LEU A 43 11.03 -13.55 -14.40
N GLU A 44 10.41 -12.69 -15.19
CA GLU A 44 9.74 -11.47 -14.72
C GLU A 44 8.60 -11.79 -13.73
N ILE A 45 7.77 -12.80 -14.02
CA ILE A 45 6.74 -13.28 -13.08
C ILE A 45 7.36 -13.78 -11.77
N GLY A 46 8.51 -14.45 -11.85
CA GLY A 46 9.26 -14.92 -10.68
C GLY A 46 9.75 -13.77 -9.81
N ILE A 47 10.30 -12.72 -10.43
CA ILE A 47 10.74 -11.49 -9.75
C ILE A 47 9.55 -10.80 -9.09
N LEU A 48 8.45 -10.60 -9.84
CA LEU A 48 7.23 -9.97 -9.33
C LEU A 48 6.67 -10.72 -8.11
N ARG A 49 6.62 -12.06 -8.14
CA ARG A 49 6.17 -12.86 -6.99
C ARG A 49 7.06 -12.70 -5.78
N LYS A 50 8.38 -12.58 -5.99
CA LYS A 50 9.34 -12.35 -4.92
C LYS A 50 9.09 -10.97 -4.27
N GLU A 51 8.96 -9.92 -5.07
CA GLU A 51 8.69 -8.56 -4.57
C GLU A 51 7.38 -8.51 -3.77
N ILE A 52 6.30 -9.13 -4.29
CA ILE A 52 5.02 -9.20 -3.58
C ILE A 52 5.16 -9.95 -2.25
N ALA A 53 5.91 -11.05 -2.22
CA ALA A 53 6.12 -11.82 -1.00
C ALA A 53 6.91 -11.03 0.05
N GLU A 54 7.92 -10.28 -0.37
CA GLU A 54 8.71 -9.40 0.51
C GLU A 54 7.82 -8.30 1.10
N THR A 55 7.07 -7.56 0.27
CA THR A 55 6.14 -6.53 0.74
C THR A 55 5.05 -7.08 1.64
N LEU A 56 4.47 -8.24 1.30
CA LEU A 56 3.44 -8.88 2.13
C LEU A 56 4.00 -9.27 3.51
N THR A 57 5.23 -9.78 3.56
CA THR A 57 5.88 -10.18 4.81
C THR A 57 6.20 -8.96 5.67
N GLU A 58 6.63 -7.86 5.07
CA GLU A 58 6.90 -6.60 5.78
C GLU A 58 5.61 -6.04 6.39
N ILE A 59 4.52 -5.99 5.63
CA ILE A 59 3.21 -5.55 6.14
C ILE A 59 2.74 -6.45 7.30
N GLN A 60 2.91 -7.77 7.18
CA GLN A 60 2.55 -8.69 8.27
C GLN A 60 3.36 -8.44 9.53
N LYS A 61 4.66 -8.15 9.39
CA LYS A 61 5.54 -7.81 10.52
C LYS A 61 5.08 -6.53 11.21
N ASP A 62 4.77 -5.50 10.42
CA ASP A 62 4.31 -4.21 10.94
C ASP A 62 2.98 -4.36 11.70
N LEU A 63 2.04 -5.15 11.17
CA LEU A 63 0.78 -5.45 11.84
C LEU A 63 0.98 -6.11 13.20
N VAL A 64 1.89 -7.09 13.28
CA VAL A 64 2.21 -7.76 14.55
C VAL A 64 2.82 -6.76 15.55
N SER A 65 3.78 -5.92 15.12
CA SER A 65 4.35 -4.91 16.02
C SER A 65 3.31 -3.92 16.53
N MET A 66 2.36 -3.50 15.69
CA MET A 66 1.25 -2.64 16.11
C MET A 66 0.34 -3.35 17.12
N GLU A 67 0.05 -4.63 16.92
CA GLU A 67 -0.75 -5.42 17.86
C GLU A 67 -0.07 -5.53 19.23
N ASP A 68 1.24 -5.77 19.24
CA ASP A 68 2.06 -5.82 20.46
C ASP A 68 2.06 -4.48 21.20
N GLU A 69 2.29 -3.36 20.50
CA GLU A 69 2.21 -2.02 21.08
C GLU A 69 0.83 -1.73 21.67
N ILE A 70 -0.24 -2.11 20.98
CA ILE A 70 -1.61 -1.96 21.47
C ILE A 70 -1.86 -2.83 22.72
N ALA A 71 -1.31 -4.05 22.77
CA ALA A 71 -1.42 -4.93 23.92
C ALA A 71 -0.73 -4.33 25.16
N GLU A 72 0.48 -3.81 24.99
CA GLU A 72 1.22 -3.12 26.07
C GLU A 72 0.42 -1.91 26.60
N LEU A 73 -0.13 -1.09 25.71
CA LEU A 73 -0.95 0.06 26.08
C LEU A 73 -2.23 -0.35 26.81
N LYS A 74 -2.87 -1.47 26.45
CA LYS A 74 -4.04 -2.00 27.15
C LYS A 74 -3.70 -2.42 28.58
N VAL A 75 -2.60 -3.14 28.77
CA VAL A 75 -2.12 -3.56 30.10
C VAL A 75 -1.80 -2.34 30.97
N PHE A 76 -1.08 -1.36 30.41
CA PHE A 76 -0.78 -0.11 31.12
C PHE A 76 -2.07 0.63 31.52
N LYS A 77 -3.04 0.75 30.61
CA LYS A 77 -4.33 1.38 30.88
C LYS A 77 -5.12 0.67 32.00
N GLU A 78 -5.12 -0.66 32.02
CA GLU A 78 -5.77 -1.43 33.08
C GLU A 78 -5.09 -1.25 34.44
N SER A 79 -3.76 -1.22 34.47
CA SER A 79 -2.99 -0.94 35.69
C SER A 79 -3.34 0.44 36.29
N LEU A 80 -3.49 1.47 35.45
CA LEU A 80 -3.92 2.81 35.89
C LEU A 80 -5.36 2.83 36.42
N LYS A 81 -6.26 2.03 35.85
CA LYS A 81 -7.66 1.94 36.29
C LYS A 81 -7.76 1.33 37.69
N ASN A 82 -6.96 0.31 37.97
CA ASN A 82 -6.93 -0.36 39.28
C ASN A 82 -6.37 0.56 40.38
N VAL A 83 -5.38 1.40 40.07
CA VAL A 83 -4.84 2.40 41.01
C VAL A 83 -5.87 3.50 41.33
N LYS A 84 -6.71 3.89 40.37
CA LYS A 84 -7.78 4.89 40.61
C LYS A 84 -8.91 4.36 41.49
N GLN A 85 -9.22 3.07 41.45
CA GLN A 85 -10.32 2.48 42.23
C GLN A 85 -9.95 2.25 43.71
N SER A 86 -8.67 2.15 44.04
CA SER A 86 -8.18 1.95 45.41
C SER A 86 -8.06 3.24 46.25
N ASN A 87 -8.27 4.42 45.67
CA ASN A 87 -8.01 5.72 46.32
C ASN A 87 -9.27 6.54 46.64
N SER A 88 -10.44 5.90 46.82
CA SER A 88 -11.68 6.60 47.25
C SER A 88 -11.64 7.13 48.71
N SER A 89 -10.53 6.98 49.41
CA SER A 89 -10.34 7.53 50.75
C SER A 89 -8.87 7.88 51.02
N LEU A 90 -8.28 8.78 50.22
CA LEU A 90 -7.05 9.44 50.64
C LEU A 90 -7.00 10.84 50.06
N ASN A 91 -7.22 11.81 50.96
CA ASN A 91 -7.10 13.23 50.74
C ASN A 91 -5.60 13.55 50.60
N ILE A 92 -5.00 13.19 49.46
CA ILE A 92 -3.62 13.54 49.14
C ILE A 92 -3.68 14.81 48.33
N ASN A 93 -3.32 15.92 48.97
CA ASN A 93 -3.04 17.19 48.32
C ASN A 93 -1.78 17.00 47.44
N PHE A 94 -1.96 16.41 46.26
CA PHE A 94 -0.95 16.47 45.21
C PHE A 94 -1.01 17.88 44.64
N ASP A 95 -0.01 18.69 44.97
CA ASP A 95 0.41 19.81 44.13
C ASP A 95 0.98 19.24 42.82
N CYS A 96 0.06 18.72 42.00
CA CYS A 96 0.33 18.38 40.62
C CYS A 96 -0.15 19.60 39.86
N LYS A 97 0.80 20.34 39.27
CA LYS A 97 0.49 21.34 38.25
C LYS A 97 -0.47 20.70 37.26
N LYS A 98 -1.75 21.06 37.37
CA LYS A 98 -2.76 20.67 36.39
C LYS A 98 -2.24 21.21 35.08
N ASP A 99 -1.84 20.29 34.21
CA ASP A 99 -1.69 20.63 32.82
C ASP A 99 -3.12 20.81 32.29
N ASP A 100 -3.60 22.06 32.38
CA ASP A 100 -4.92 22.53 31.94
C ASP A 100 -5.14 22.36 30.43
N ASN A 101 -4.14 21.82 29.70
CA ASN A 101 -4.13 21.69 28.26
C ASN A 101 -5.17 20.71 27.68
N ILE A 102 -5.63 19.70 28.43
CA ILE A 102 -6.60 18.73 27.86
C ILE A 102 -8.01 19.33 27.75
N LYS A 103 -8.42 20.18 28.71
CA LYS A 103 -9.70 20.92 28.59
C LYS A 103 -9.62 22.08 27.59
N SER A 104 -8.42 22.56 27.28
CA SER A 104 -8.20 23.66 26.35
C SER A 104 -8.57 23.28 24.91
N ASN A 105 -8.22 22.07 24.46
CA ASN A 105 -8.36 21.70 23.05
C ASN A 105 -9.81 21.50 22.56
N GLU A 106 -10.73 21.02 23.39
CA GLU A 106 -12.15 20.94 22.98
C GLU A 106 -12.80 22.31 22.87
N ASN A 107 -12.48 23.21 23.82
CA ASN A 107 -12.98 24.59 23.79
C ASN A 107 -12.47 25.34 22.55
N ARG A 108 -11.19 25.13 22.18
CA ARG A 108 -10.60 25.72 20.97
C ARG A 108 -11.29 25.24 19.68
N LYS A 109 -11.65 23.96 19.59
CA LYS A 109 -12.38 23.41 18.43
C LYS A 109 -13.78 24.01 18.31
N LEU A 110 -14.48 24.18 19.44
CA LEU A 110 -15.82 24.79 19.49
C LEU A 110 -15.78 26.28 19.10
N GLU A 111 -14.74 26.99 19.53
CA GLU A 111 -14.54 28.40 19.21
C GLU A 111 -14.19 28.62 17.73
N ILE A 112 -13.37 27.75 17.15
CA ILE A 112 -13.09 27.74 15.70
C ILE A 112 -14.38 27.53 14.89
N LYS A 113 -15.26 26.61 15.33
CA LYS A 113 -16.57 26.39 14.69
C LYS A 113 -17.45 27.64 14.73
N LYS A 114 -17.51 28.30 15.89
CA LYS A 114 -18.30 29.53 16.09
C LYS A 114 -17.84 30.66 15.17
N LEU A 115 -16.53 30.86 15.05
CA LEU A 115 -15.96 31.86 14.14
C LEU A 115 -16.21 31.54 12.67
N LEU A 116 -16.22 30.25 12.32
CA LEU A 116 -16.54 29.81 10.96
C LEU A 116 -18.02 29.99 10.60
N GLU A 117 -18.92 29.81 11.57
CA GLU A 117 -20.36 30.11 11.46
C GLU A 117 -20.64 31.62 11.42
N GLU A 118 -19.84 32.43 12.11
CA GLU A 118 -19.88 33.90 12.09
C GLU A 118 -19.32 34.49 10.78
N GLY A 119 -18.80 33.66 9.87
CA GLY A 119 -18.37 34.05 8.53
C GLY A 119 -16.93 34.56 8.43
N HIS A 120 -16.09 34.30 9.44
CA HIS A 120 -14.67 34.65 9.39
C HIS A 120 -13.91 33.83 8.34
N SER A 121 -12.90 34.46 7.73
CA SER A 121 -12.05 33.81 6.73
C SER A 121 -11.15 32.76 7.40
N VAL A 122 -10.92 31.65 6.68
CA VAL A 122 -10.07 30.53 7.11
C VAL A 122 -8.64 31.02 7.43
N GLU A 123 -8.17 32.04 6.72
CA GLU A 123 -6.88 32.71 6.94
C GLU A 123 -6.80 33.38 8.32
N GLU A 124 -7.85 34.10 8.72
CA GLU A 124 -7.89 34.80 10.01
C GLU A 124 -7.90 33.82 11.18
N ILE A 125 -8.68 32.73 11.06
CA ILE A 125 -8.77 31.69 12.08
C ILE A 125 -7.46 30.91 12.18
N SER A 126 -6.84 30.59 11.04
CA SER A 126 -5.54 29.92 10.98
C SER A 126 -4.45 30.75 11.67
N ALA A 127 -4.43 32.07 11.46
CA ALA A 127 -3.49 32.98 12.10
C ALA A 127 -3.76 33.14 13.60
N ASN A 128 -5.03 33.28 14.02
CA ASN A 128 -5.38 33.51 15.41
C ASN A 128 -5.17 32.27 16.31
N PHE A 129 -5.40 31.07 15.76
CA PHE A 129 -5.24 29.82 16.51
C PHE A 129 -3.89 29.13 16.27
N ASN A 130 -3.05 29.65 15.36
CA ASN A 130 -1.79 29.04 14.93
C ASN A 130 -1.98 27.57 14.46
N ILE A 131 -3.00 27.36 13.64
CA ILE A 131 -3.47 26.06 13.13
C ILE A 131 -3.42 26.09 11.60
N GLY A 132 -3.13 24.97 10.95
CA GLY A 132 -3.02 24.93 9.48
C GLY A 132 -4.38 25.17 8.80
N LYS A 133 -4.39 25.84 7.64
CA LYS A 133 -5.63 26.04 6.85
C LYS A 133 -6.38 24.73 6.59
N GLY A 134 -5.64 23.65 6.33
CA GLY A 134 -6.21 22.31 6.16
C GLY A 134 -6.91 21.78 7.40
N GLU A 135 -6.39 22.04 8.60
CA GLU A 135 -6.99 21.62 9.87
C GLU A 135 -8.27 22.42 10.19
N VAL A 136 -8.30 23.72 9.85
CA VAL A 136 -9.52 24.55 9.98
C VAL A 136 -10.64 24.02 9.07
N LEU A 137 -10.32 23.65 7.83
CA LEU A 137 -11.27 23.02 6.89
C LEU A 137 -11.73 21.64 7.39
N LEU A 138 -10.83 20.87 7.99
CA LEU A 138 -11.16 19.56 8.53
C LEU A 138 -12.14 19.67 9.71
N ILE A 139 -11.98 20.68 10.58
CA ILE A 139 -12.92 20.99 11.66
C ILE A 139 -14.28 21.40 11.10
N ARG A 140 -14.31 22.21 10.03
CA ARG A 140 -15.57 22.57 9.34
C ARG A 140 -16.33 21.33 8.88
N ASP A 141 -15.65 20.47 8.14
CA ASP A 141 -16.30 19.37 7.42
C ASP A 141 -16.71 18.23 8.39
N LEU A 142 -15.95 18.02 9.47
CA LEU A 142 -16.28 17.03 10.51
C LEU A 142 -17.50 17.41 11.36
N TYR A 143 -17.74 18.70 11.58
CA TYR A 143 -18.81 19.21 12.46
C TYR A 143 -20.05 19.69 11.70
N GLN A 144 -20.12 19.47 10.38
CA GLN A 144 -21.29 19.73 9.53
C GLN A 144 -22.29 18.56 9.46
N LYS A 145 -22.01 17.47 10.15
CA LYS A 145 -22.87 16.26 10.22
C LYS A 145 -23.67 16.24 11.51
#